data_AF-A0A9P3MRC0-F1
#
_entry.id   AF-A0A9P3MRC0-F1
#
_cell.length_a   1.000
_cell.length_b   1.000
_cell.length_c   1.000
_cell.angle_alpha   90.00
_cell.angle_beta   90.00
_cell.angle_gamma   90.00
#
_symmetry.space_group_name_H-M   'P 1'
#
loop_
_entity.id
_entity.type
_entity.pdbx_description
1 polymer ?
#
loop_
_entity_poly.entity_id
_entity_poly.type
_entity_poly.pdbx_seq_one_letter_code
_entity_poly.pdbx_strand_id
1 'polypeptide(L)'
;MLAVRGDGARPGAEGDAADDSDTWCARLQLTADSESSGLYVLSRWGEAECELTASDGRTAWTCCVEEERMGEKAEAWGFQTPGEYNRDVLQAVLRQPPSALRFTWGRRSKRARANQDQPATWQLSWPVRRSDLELRATLEFRAVEGEEQQRAAVAGILDRALTVAAAAQAKQQRSREACERLLREADKCLQQSDRFKEEKGRLEDELLGKFLAVLNAKKARIRKLEAAQGGGTAGGTGGGGAKGGSAGGKGAASIGGAGGAGRAGKGR
;
A
#
# COMPACT_ATOMS: atom_id res chain seq x y z
N MET A 1 -5.39 -4.16 -16.07
CA MET A 1 -4.37 -3.11 -16.23
C MET A 1 -3.27 -3.40 -15.22
N LEU A 2 -2.17 -4.01 -15.67
CA LEU A 2 -1.01 -4.31 -14.82
C LEU A 2 0.06 -3.26 -15.15
N ALA A 3 0.15 -2.22 -14.31
CA ALA A 3 1.37 -1.43 -14.23
C ALA A 3 2.25 -2.15 -13.22
N VAL A 4 3.25 -2.89 -13.70
CA VAL A 4 4.17 -3.59 -12.80
C VAL A 4 5.25 -2.59 -12.41
N ARG A 5 5.04 -1.97 -11.26
CA ARG A 5 5.93 -0.97 -10.69
C ARG A 5 7.04 -1.69 -9.91
N GLY A 6 8.29 -1.49 -10.30
CA GLY A 6 9.42 -1.69 -9.41
C GLY A 6 9.36 -0.62 -8.32
N ASP A 7 8.58 -0.85 -7.26
CA ASP A 7 8.51 0.09 -6.15
C ASP A 7 9.82 0.03 -5.37
N GLY A 8 10.62 1.09 -5.50
CA GLY A 8 11.80 1.35 -4.69
C GLY A 8 11.41 1.45 -3.22
N ALA A 9 11.87 0.47 -2.45
CA ALA A 9 11.95 0.56 -0.99
C ALA A 9 13.23 -0.15 -0.56
N ARG A 10 14.25 0.63 -0.18
CA ARG A 10 15.38 0.15 0.63
C ARG A 10 14.82 -0.46 1.92
N PRO A 11 15.40 -1.59 2.37
CA PRO A 11 16.27 -1.47 3.53
C PRO A 11 17.58 -2.28 3.35
N GLY A 12 18.69 -1.67 3.78
CA GLY A 12 19.85 -2.33 4.37
C GLY A 12 20.48 -3.54 3.68
N ALA A 13 21.66 -3.27 3.11
CA ALA A 13 22.85 -4.12 3.10
C ALA A 13 22.99 -5.25 2.04
N GLU A 14 24.11 -5.13 1.33
CA GLU A 14 24.96 -6.15 0.69
C GLU A 14 24.57 -6.72 -0.68
N GLY A 15 25.39 -6.35 -1.67
CA GLY A 15 25.92 -7.27 -2.68
C GLY A 15 25.20 -7.30 -4.03
N ASP A 16 25.74 -6.54 -4.99
CA ASP A 16 25.65 -6.74 -6.44
C ASP A 16 24.27 -6.91 -7.10
N ALA A 17 23.71 -5.78 -7.56
CA ALA A 17 23.01 -5.70 -8.84
C ALA A 17 22.94 -4.23 -9.28
N ALA A 18 23.55 -3.90 -10.41
CA ALA A 18 23.44 -2.58 -11.03
C ALA A 18 21.98 -2.25 -11.37
N ASP A 19 21.52 -1.08 -10.92
CA ASP A 19 20.31 -0.32 -11.28
C ASP A 19 19.11 -1.06 -11.87
N ASP A 20 18.26 -1.56 -10.97
CA ASP A 20 16.90 -2.02 -11.30
C ASP A 20 15.85 -0.90 -11.19
N SER A 21 16.23 0.33 -10.77
CA SER A 21 15.31 1.45 -10.50
C SER A 21 14.90 2.27 -11.73
N ASP A 22 15.63 2.13 -12.83
CA ASP A 22 15.57 3.10 -13.93
C ASP A 22 14.75 2.61 -15.13
N THR A 23 14.22 1.39 -15.04
CA THR A 23 13.40 0.79 -16.10
C THR A 23 11.96 0.61 -15.66
N TRP A 24 11.04 1.11 -16.47
CA TRP A 24 9.60 1.00 -16.26
C TRP A 24 8.92 0.38 -17.47
N CYS A 25 8.02 -0.57 -17.23
CA CYS A 25 7.25 -1.24 -18.26
C CYS A 25 5.76 -1.14 -17.94
N ALA A 26 4.97 -0.65 -18.90
CA ALA A 26 3.52 -0.51 -18.75
C ALA A 26 2.77 -0.79 -20.04
N ARG A 27 1.52 -1.24 -19.88
CA ARG A 27 0.55 -1.32 -20.96
C ARG A 27 -0.36 -0.10 -20.94
N LEU A 28 -0.27 0.71 -21.99
CA LEU A 28 -1.14 1.85 -22.25
C LEU A 28 -2.34 1.40 -23.09
N GLN A 29 -3.49 2.01 -22.86
CA GLN A 29 -4.67 1.83 -23.70
C GLN A 29 -4.77 3.00 -24.67
N LEU A 30 -4.86 2.69 -25.97
CA LEU A 30 -5.07 3.71 -26.99
C LEU A 30 -6.54 4.15 -26.94
N THR A 31 -6.78 5.47 -26.88
CA THR A 31 -8.12 6.05 -26.96
C THR A 31 -8.58 6.26 -28.40
N ALA A 32 -8.01 5.55 -29.37
CA ALA A 32 -8.41 5.64 -30.77
C ALA A 32 -9.60 4.72 -31.02
N ASP A 33 -10.58 5.25 -31.74
CA ASP A 33 -11.85 4.61 -32.05
C ASP A 33 -11.64 3.22 -32.69
N SER A 34 -12.42 2.25 -32.21
CA SER A 34 -12.51 0.85 -32.62
C SER A 34 -11.28 -0.05 -32.38
N GLU A 35 -11.51 -1.03 -31.51
CA GLU A 35 -10.63 -2.11 -31.04
C GLU A 35 -9.56 -1.70 -30.02
N SER A 36 -9.70 -2.29 -28.83
CA SER A 36 -8.87 -2.12 -27.64
C SER A 36 -7.42 -2.58 -27.82
N SER A 37 -6.71 -1.94 -28.74
CA SER A 37 -5.29 -2.17 -29.01
C SER A 37 -4.49 -1.55 -27.87
N GLY A 38 -3.81 -2.41 -27.11
CA GLY A 38 -2.92 -1.99 -26.03
C GLY A 38 -1.53 -1.77 -26.58
N LEU A 39 -0.89 -0.68 -26.16
CA LEU A 39 0.49 -0.39 -26.48
C LEU A 39 1.36 -0.72 -25.27
N TYR A 40 2.41 -1.51 -25.45
CA TYR A 40 3.39 -1.78 -24.42
C TYR A 40 4.52 -0.76 -24.52
N VAL A 41 4.90 -0.17 -23.40
CA VAL A 41 5.98 0.82 -23.33
C VAL A 41 7.00 0.36 -22.31
N LEU A 42 8.25 0.25 -22.73
CA LEU A 42 9.43 0.12 -21.90
C LEU A 42 10.16 1.46 -21.93
N SER A 43 10.45 2.02 -20.75
CA SER A 43 11.23 3.24 -20.63
C SER A 43 12.44 2.98 -19.76
N ARG A 44 13.59 3.52 -20.17
CA ARG A 44 14.83 3.58 -19.43
C ARG A 44 15.15 5.05 -19.19
N TRP A 45 15.33 5.42 -17.93
CA TRP A 45 15.54 6.80 -17.50
C TRP A 45 16.97 6.94 -16.95
N GLY A 46 17.78 7.80 -17.53
CA GLY A 46 19.04 8.26 -16.94
C GLY A 46 18.84 9.57 -16.16
N GLU A 47 19.93 10.20 -15.73
CA GLU A 47 19.89 11.50 -15.05
C GLU A 47 19.43 12.60 -16.03
N ALA A 48 20.10 12.73 -17.17
CA ALA A 48 19.81 13.73 -18.21
C ALA A 48 19.37 13.11 -19.55
N GLU A 49 19.10 11.80 -19.58
CA GLU A 49 18.74 11.08 -20.80
C GLU A 49 17.50 10.23 -20.56
N CYS A 50 16.75 9.98 -21.62
CA CYS A 50 15.71 8.96 -21.58
C CYS A 50 15.56 8.21 -22.91
N GLU A 51 15.30 6.92 -22.79
CA GLU A 51 15.01 6.05 -23.91
C GLU A 51 13.66 5.37 -23.66
N LEU A 52 12.70 5.57 -24.54
CA LEU A 52 11.39 4.93 -24.47
C LEU A 52 11.17 4.10 -25.73
N THR A 53 10.85 2.83 -25.56
CA THR A 53 10.46 1.90 -26.61
C THR A 53 9.00 1.54 -26.43
N ALA A 54 8.18 1.77 -27.44
CA ALA A 54 6.77 1.40 -27.48
C ALA A 54 6.52 0.33 -28.55
N SER A 55 5.60 -0.60 -28.31
CA SER A 55 5.23 -1.61 -29.29
C SER A 55 3.77 -2.07 -29.15
N ASP A 56 3.15 -2.37 -30.28
CA ASP A 56 1.83 -3.02 -30.38
C ASP A 56 1.92 -4.56 -30.48
N GLY A 57 3.13 -5.11 -30.39
CA GLY A 57 3.44 -6.54 -30.53
C GLY A 57 3.84 -6.95 -31.96
N ARG A 58 3.72 -6.07 -32.96
CA ARG A 58 4.21 -6.30 -34.33
C ARG A 58 5.28 -5.30 -34.73
N THR A 59 5.03 -4.04 -34.43
CA THR A 59 5.89 -2.91 -34.76
C THR A 59 6.38 -2.24 -33.48
N ALA A 60 7.57 -1.65 -33.55
CA ALA A 60 8.18 -0.96 -32.43
C ALA A 60 8.53 0.47 -32.82
N TRP A 61 8.44 1.37 -31.86
CA TRP A 61 8.78 2.77 -32.00
C TRP A 61 9.67 3.19 -30.83
N THR A 62 10.71 3.96 -31.10
CA THR A 62 11.65 4.43 -30.09
C THR A 62 11.64 5.96 -30.00
N CYS A 63 11.84 6.46 -28.80
CA CYS A 63 12.03 7.86 -28.48
C CYS A 63 13.29 7.95 -27.64
N CYS A 64 14.35 8.54 -28.19
CA CYS A 64 15.56 8.85 -27.47
C CYS A 64 15.63 10.36 -27.27
N VAL A 65 15.76 10.79 -26.03
CA VAL A 65 16.05 12.17 -25.66
C VAL A 65 17.42 12.16 -25.01
N GLU A 66 18.42 12.55 -25.81
CA GLU A 66 19.79 12.76 -25.37
C GLU A 66 19.89 14.03 -24.50
N GLU A 67 20.98 14.15 -23.75
CA GLU A 67 21.23 15.23 -22.79
C GLU A 67 21.11 16.62 -23.43
N GLU A 68 21.66 16.83 -24.63
CA GLU A 68 21.61 18.12 -25.32
C GLU A 68 20.16 18.57 -25.60
N ARG A 69 19.34 17.68 -26.15
CA ARG A 69 17.91 17.95 -26.38
C ARG A 69 17.12 18.07 -25.08
N MET A 70 17.55 17.38 -24.03
CA MET A 70 16.95 17.51 -22.72
C MET A 70 17.24 18.88 -22.11
N GLY A 71 18.45 19.42 -22.32
CA GLY A 71 18.83 20.78 -21.95
C GLY A 71 17.97 21.84 -22.64
N GLU A 72 17.81 21.76 -23.96
CA GLU A 72 16.95 22.69 -24.72
C GLU A 72 15.48 22.66 -24.21
N LYS A 73 14.95 21.45 -23.94
CA LYS A 73 13.59 21.30 -23.39
C LYS A 73 13.49 21.79 -21.95
N ALA A 74 14.51 21.56 -21.13
CA ALA A 74 14.57 22.04 -19.75
C ALA A 74 14.57 23.57 -19.71
N GLU A 75 15.41 24.21 -20.54
CA GLU A 75 15.47 25.67 -20.68
C GLU A 75 14.13 26.25 -21.17
N ALA A 76 13.52 25.64 -22.19
CA ALA A 76 12.21 26.05 -22.70
C ALA A 76 11.09 25.95 -21.65
N TRP A 77 11.25 25.06 -20.67
CA TRP A 77 10.32 24.87 -19.55
C TRP A 77 10.76 25.61 -18.26
N GLY A 78 11.85 26.38 -18.32
CA GLY A 78 12.39 27.16 -17.21
C GLY A 78 12.95 26.32 -16.06
N PHE A 79 13.55 25.17 -16.37
CA PHE A 79 14.33 24.37 -15.41
C PHE A 79 15.81 24.73 -15.50
N GLN A 80 16.52 24.66 -14.36
CA GLN A 80 17.95 24.99 -14.31
C GLN A 80 18.83 23.82 -14.76
N THR A 81 18.35 22.58 -14.58
CA THR A 81 19.08 21.38 -14.98
C THR A 81 18.23 20.44 -15.82
N PRO A 82 18.83 19.71 -16.79
CA PRO A 82 18.15 18.66 -17.55
C PRO A 82 17.56 17.57 -16.66
N GLY A 83 18.25 17.21 -15.57
CA GLY A 83 17.80 16.16 -14.64
C GLY A 83 16.54 16.53 -13.84
N GLU A 84 16.38 17.80 -13.46
CA GLU A 84 15.13 18.27 -12.85
C GLU A 84 13.97 18.16 -13.83
N TYR A 85 14.16 18.57 -15.08
CA TYR A 85 13.14 18.43 -16.12
C TYR A 85 12.78 16.95 -16.34
N ASN A 86 13.78 16.08 -16.43
CA ASN A 86 13.57 14.64 -16.60
C ASN A 86 12.70 14.07 -15.48
N ARG A 87 13.09 14.32 -14.23
CA ARG A 87 12.41 13.81 -13.04
C ARG A 87 11.01 14.40 -12.85
N ASP A 88 10.86 15.71 -13.05
CA ASP A 88 9.65 16.42 -12.67
C ASP A 88 8.61 16.46 -13.79
N VAL A 89 9.03 16.35 -15.06
CA VAL A 89 8.16 16.40 -16.24
C VAL A 89 8.07 15.03 -16.91
N LEU A 90 9.20 14.41 -17.24
CA LEU A 90 9.21 13.16 -18.02
C LEU A 90 8.85 11.94 -17.18
N GLN A 91 9.51 11.72 -16.05
CA GLN A 91 9.17 10.64 -15.10
C GLN A 91 7.81 10.86 -14.43
N ALA A 92 7.24 12.07 -14.50
CA ALA A 92 5.86 12.29 -14.05
C ALA A 92 4.86 11.45 -14.85
N VAL A 93 5.19 11.04 -16.08
CA VAL A 93 4.38 10.10 -16.89
C VAL A 93 4.13 8.78 -16.15
N LEU A 94 5.11 8.32 -15.36
CA LEU A 94 5.07 7.08 -14.59
C LEU A 94 4.07 7.17 -13.43
N ARG A 95 3.77 8.40 -12.97
CA ARG A 95 2.85 8.68 -11.87
C ARG A 95 1.43 8.98 -12.35
N GLN A 96 1.24 9.21 -13.65
CA GLN A 96 -0.08 9.58 -14.17
C GLN A 96 -1.03 8.38 -14.16
N PRO A 97 -2.31 8.60 -13.83
CA PRO A 97 -3.31 7.59 -14.11
C PRO A 97 -3.37 7.38 -15.63
N PRO A 98 -3.56 6.14 -16.11
CA PRO A 98 -3.61 5.85 -17.54
C PRO A 98 -4.69 6.62 -18.31
N SER A 99 -5.73 7.15 -17.63
CA SER A 99 -6.74 8.04 -18.22
C SER A 99 -6.24 9.44 -18.56
N ALA A 100 -5.16 9.91 -17.93
CA ALA A 100 -4.56 11.22 -18.19
C ALA A 100 -3.55 11.17 -19.36
N LEU A 101 -3.09 9.97 -19.73
CA LEU A 101 -2.17 9.77 -20.83
C LEU A 101 -2.94 9.79 -22.16
N ARG A 102 -2.57 10.69 -23.06
CA ARG A 102 -3.13 10.73 -24.41
C ARG A 102 -2.05 10.38 -25.42
N PHE A 103 -2.17 9.20 -26.00
CA PHE A 103 -1.35 8.76 -27.13
C PHE A 103 -2.10 9.08 -28.42
N THR A 104 -1.53 9.95 -29.25
CA THR A 104 -2.12 10.33 -30.53
C THR A 104 -1.24 9.87 -31.67
N TRP A 105 -1.83 9.12 -32.60
CA TRP A 105 -1.28 8.91 -33.93
C TRP A 105 -1.61 10.13 -34.78
N GLY A 106 -0.62 10.79 -35.37
CA GLY A 106 -0.92 11.90 -36.26
C GLY A 106 0.26 12.41 -37.05
N ARG A 107 0.08 12.53 -38.37
CA ARG A 107 0.87 13.43 -39.23
C ARG A 107 0.66 14.86 -38.76
N ARG A 108 1.40 15.32 -37.76
CA ARG A 108 1.40 16.73 -37.35
C ARG A 108 2.79 17.31 -37.55
N SER A 109 3.02 17.81 -38.75
CA SER A 109 3.41 19.21 -38.78
C SER A 109 2.51 19.93 -39.78
N LYS A 110 1.96 21.09 -39.40
CA LYS A 110 1.30 21.99 -40.36
C LYS A 110 2.27 22.43 -41.48
N ARG A 111 3.59 22.28 -41.26
CA ARG A 111 4.64 22.42 -42.28
C ARG A 111 4.75 21.20 -43.22
N ALA A 112 4.30 20.01 -42.83
CA ALA A 112 4.34 18.80 -43.65
C ALA A 112 3.22 18.72 -44.69
N ARG A 113 2.32 19.71 -44.77
CA ARG A 113 1.48 19.87 -45.98
C ARG A 113 2.29 20.29 -47.21
N ALA A 114 3.51 20.81 -47.01
CA ALA A 114 4.40 21.21 -48.10
C ALA A 114 5.43 20.14 -48.50
N ASN A 115 5.61 19.08 -47.69
CA ASN A 115 6.61 18.05 -47.98
C ASN A 115 6.01 16.66 -47.72
N GLN A 116 5.78 15.91 -48.80
CA GLN A 116 5.00 14.68 -48.83
C GLN A 116 5.70 13.47 -48.16
N ASP A 117 6.96 13.66 -47.76
CA ASP A 117 7.94 12.60 -47.44
C ASP A 117 8.30 12.43 -45.95
N GLN A 118 7.62 13.09 -45.02
CA GLN A 118 7.89 12.84 -43.59
C GLN A 118 7.15 11.57 -43.10
N PRO A 119 7.85 10.64 -42.44
CA PRO A 119 7.24 9.44 -41.88
C PRO A 119 6.25 9.81 -40.77
N ALA A 120 5.21 8.98 -40.62
CA ALA A 120 4.24 9.16 -39.56
C ALA A 120 4.88 8.90 -38.18
N THR A 121 4.83 9.89 -37.29
CA THR A 121 5.43 9.84 -35.95
C THR A 121 4.33 9.64 -34.91
N TRP A 122 4.54 8.77 -33.93
CA TRP A 122 3.64 8.65 -32.78
C TRP A 122 3.95 9.73 -31.74
N GLN A 123 2.93 10.30 -31.10
CA GLN A 123 3.12 11.29 -30.05
C GLN A 123 2.43 10.87 -28.75
N LEU A 124 3.21 10.79 -27.67
CA LEU A 124 2.70 10.64 -26.31
C LEU A 124 2.58 12.02 -25.68
N SER A 125 1.41 12.34 -25.12
CA SER A 125 1.20 13.59 -24.42
C SER A 125 0.47 13.41 -23.10
N TRP A 126 0.88 14.15 -22.06
CA TRP A 126 0.24 14.10 -20.75
C TRP A 126 0.21 15.50 -20.10
N PRO A 127 -0.79 15.77 -19.26
CA PRO A 127 -0.87 17.03 -18.53
C PRO A 127 0.19 17.08 -17.43
N VAL A 128 0.83 18.24 -17.28
CA VAL A 128 1.79 18.57 -16.22
C VAL A 128 1.36 19.90 -15.62
N ARG A 129 1.04 19.90 -14.33
CA ARG A 129 0.70 21.12 -13.60
C ARG A 129 1.97 21.76 -13.05
N ARG A 130 2.23 23.00 -13.42
CA ARG A 130 3.25 23.87 -12.81
C ARG A 130 2.65 25.24 -12.60
N SER A 131 3.00 25.91 -11.51
CA SER A 131 2.74 27.34 -11.40
C SER A 131 1.33 27.70 -10.92
N ASP A 132 0.31 26.95 -11.37
CA ASP A 132 -1.11 27.36 -11.61
C ASP A 132 -1.54 27.13 -13.08
N LEU A 133 -0.58 26.84 -13.96
CA LEU A 133 -0.79 26.50 -15.37
C LEU A 133 -0.83 24.98 -15.61
N GLU A 134 -1.74 24.55 -16.48
CA GLU A 134 -1.75 23.19 -17.02
C GLU A 134 -0.98 23.15 -18.34
N LEU A 135 0.25 22.68 -18.28
CA LEU A 135 1.08 22.42 -19.46
C LEU A 135 0.84 21.00 -19.97
N ARG A 136 1.20 20.73 -21.22
CA ARG A 136 1.17 19.39 -21.80
C ARG A 136 2.57 19.02 -22.27
N ALA A 137 3.16 18.03 -21.59
CA ALA A 137 4.42 17.45 -22.02
C ALA A 137 4.16 16.54 -23.23
N THR A 138 5.13 16.48 -24.15
CA THR A 138 5.03 15.67 -25.36
C THR A 138 6.35 14.95 -25.67
N LEU A 139 6.23 13.68 -26.08
CA LEU A 139 7.32 12.86 -26.59
C LEU A 139 6.95 12.34 -27.97
N GLU A 140 7.93 12.38 -28.88
CA GLU A 140 7.79 11.96 -30.26
C GLU A 140 8.55 10.65 -30.49
N PHE A 141 7.85 9.66 -31.01
CA PHE A 141 8.35 8.31 -31.25
C PHE A 141 8.55 8.08 -32.74
N ARG A 142 9.74 7.62 -33.10
CA ARG A 142 10.11 7.25 -34.47
C ARG A 142 9.96 5.75 -34.65
N ALA A 143 9.56 5.32 -35.84
CA ALA A 143 9.49 3.90 -36.14
C ALA A 143 10.90 3.29 -36.14
N VAL A 144 11.03 2.11 -35.53
CA VAL A 144 12.26 1.33 -35.61
C VAL A 144 12.30 0.69 -37.00
N GLU A 145 13.38 0.96 -37.73
CA GLU A 145 13.64 0.38 -39.04
C GLU A 145 14.30 -1.01 -38.90
N GLY A 146 13.89 -1.95 -39.74
CA GLY A 146 14.41 -3.32 -39.75
C GLY A 146 13.63 -4.31 -38.87
N GLU A 147 13.32 -5.48 -39.43
CA GLU A 147 12.55 -6.52 -38.72
C GLU A 147 13.30 -7.09 -37.50
N GLU A 148 14.62 -7.26 -37.61
CA GLU A 148 15.43 -7.82 -36.53
C GLU A 148 15.42 -6.90 -35.29
N GLN A 149 15.58 -5.60 -35.51
CA GLN A 149 15.54 -4.59 -34.47
C GLN A 149 14.15 -4.48 -33.82
N GLN A 150 13.08 -4.60 -34.61
CA GLN A 150 11.70 -4.66 -34.10
C GLN A 150 11.47 -5.88 -33.21
N ARG A 151 11.94 -7.06 -33.65
CA ARG A 151 11.87 -8.29 -32.85
C ARG A 151 12.67 -8.16 -31.56
N ALA A 152 13.88 -7.58 -31.62
CA ALA A 152 14.71 -7.33 -30.44
C ALA A 152 14.01 -6.38 -29.45
N ALA A 153 13.37 -5.32 -29.92
CA ALA A 153 12.60 -4.40 -29.08
C ALA A 153 11.42 -5.09 -28.38
N VAL A 154 10.64 -5.89 -29.11
CA VAL A 154 9.52 -6.67 -28.54
C VAL A 154 10.02 -7.69 -27.52
N ALA A 155 11.09 -8.42 -27.86
CA ALA A 155 11.71 -9.38 -26.96
C ALA A 155 12.21 -8.71 -25.68
N GLY A 156 12.85 -7.53 -25.77
CA GLY A 156 13.30 -6.77 -24.61
C GLY A 156 12.16 -6.30 -23.69
N ILE A 157 11.03 -5.86 -24.27
CA ILE A 157 9.83 -5.53 -23.50
C ILE A 157 9.31 -6.76 -22.74
N LEU A 158 9.23 -7.91 -23.41
CA LEU A 158 8.74 -9.15 -22.81
C LEU A 158 9.68 -9.68 -21.72
N ASP A 159 10.98 -9.72 -21.99
CA ASP A 159 11.99 -10.17 -21.03
C ASP A 159 11.97 -9.34 -19.75
N ARG A 160 11.86 -8.00 -19.88
CA ARG A 160 11.71 -7.13 -18.72
C ARG A 160 10.38 -7.39 -18.00
N ALA A 161 9.27 -7.47 -18.71
CA ALA A 161 7.97 -7.75 -18.10
C ALA A 161 7.97 -9.07 -17.31
N LEU A 162 8.60 -10.12 -17.84
CA LEU A 162 8.75 -11.41 -17.18
C LEU A 162 9.66 -11.33 -15.96
N THR A 163 10.78 -10.63 -16.06
CA THR A 163 11.72 -10.42 -14.95
C THR A 163 11.04 -9.71 -13.77
N VAL A 164 10.33 -8.61 -14.04
CA VAL A 164 9.62 -7.86 -12.99
C VAL A 164 8.46 -8.70 -12.43
N ALA A 165 7.76 -9.48 -13.26
CA ALA A 165 6.69 -10.37 -12.78
C ALA A 165 7.24 -11.46 -11.85
N ALA A 166 8.37 -12.08 -12.18
CA ALA A 166 9.03 -13.07 -11.34
C ALA A 166 9.49 -12.47 -9.99
N ALA A 167 10.10 -11.29 -10.01
CA ALA A 167 10.50 -10.57 -8.80
C ALA A 167 9.28 -10.20 -7.92
N ALA A 168 8.20 -9.72 -8.54
CA ALA A 168 6.95 -9.41 -7.83
C ALA A 168 6.33 -10.65 -7.19
N GLN A 169 6.33 -11.80 -7.90
CA GLN A 169 5.85 -13.07 -7.37
C GLN A 169 6.70 -13.54 -6.18
N ALA A 170 8.03 -13.45 -6.26
CA ALA A 170 8.92 -13.79 -5.15
C ALA A 170 8.67 -12.90 -3.92
N LYS A 171 8.49 -11.59 -4.12
CA LYS A 171 8.14 -10.65 -3.04
C LYS A 171 6.78 -10.97 -2.43
N GLN A 172 5.79 -11.29 -3.26
CA GLN A 172 4.46 -11.68 -2.80
C GLN A 172 4.51 -12.96 -1.96
N GLN A 173 5.31 -13.96 -2.37
CA GLN A 173 5.50 -15.18 -1.62
C GLN A 173 6.15 -14.92 -0.25
N ARG A 174 7.28 -14.18 -0.22
CA ARG A 174 7.93 -13.79 1.04
C ARG A 174 6.99 -13.05 1.99
N SER A 175 6.19 -12.12 1.44
CA SER A 175 5.20 -11.38 2.23
C SER A 175 4.09 -12.29 2.77
N ARG A 176 3.64 -13.30 2.01
CA ARG A 176 2.65 -14.27 2.46
C ARG A 176 3.20 -15.14 3.58
N GLU A 177 4.40 -15.68 3.43
CA GLU A 177 5.07 -16.49 4.46
C GLU A 177 5.27 -15.72 5.77
N ALA A 178 5.66 -14.44 5.68
CA ALA A 178 5.77 -13.57 6.84
C ALA A 178 4.42 -13.32 7.52
N CYS A 179 3.36 -13.09 6.74
CA CYS A 179 2.00 -12.91 7.26
C CYS A 179 1.51 -14.17 7.98
N GLU A 180 1.71 -15.36 7.39
CA GLU A 180 1.36 -16.63 8.03
C GLU A 180 2.13 -16.85 9.33
N ARG A 181 3.42 -16.49 9.38
CA ARG A 181 4.21 -16.57 10.61
C ARG A 181 3.61 -15.67 11.71
N LEU A 182 3.29 -14.43 11.38
CA LEU A 182 2.69 -13.48 12.32
C LEU A 182 1.31 -13.94 12.80
N LEU A 183 0.49 -14.53 11.92
CA LEU A 183 -0.79 -15.12 12.31
C LEU A 183 -0.61 -16.26 13.32
N ARG A 184 0.35 -17.17 13.08
CA ARG A 184 0.66 -18.26 14.03
C ARG A 184 1.16 -17.74 15.37
N GLU A 185 1.94 -16.65 15.39
CA GLU A 185 2.40 -16.01 16.63
C GLU A 185 1.24 -15.33 17.37
N ALA A 186 0.35 -14.64 16.65
CA ALA A 186 -0.84 -14.04 17.23
C ALA A 186 -1.76 -15.09 17.87
N ASP A 187 -1.97 -16.24 17.20
CA ASP A 187 -2.76 -17.34 17.75
C ASP A 187 -2.14 -17.93 19.02
N LYS A 188 -0.80 -18.07 19.07
CA LYS A 188 -0.10 -18.51 20.28
C LYS A 188 -0.27 -17.52 21.43
N CYS A 189 -0.16 -16.22 21.15
CA CYS A 189 -0.38 -15.17 22.15
C CYS A 189 -1.83 -15.16 22.67
N LEU A 190 -2.81 -15.40 21.80
CA LEU A 190 -4.22 -15.53 22.20
C LEU A 190 -4.41 -16.75 23.13
N GLN A 191 -3.88 -17.91 22.76
CA GLN A 191 -3.95 -19.11 23.61
C GLN A 191 -3.26 -18.90 24.97
N GLN A 192 -2.12 -18.21 25.00
CA GLN A 192 -1.45 -17.86 26.25
C GLN A 192 -2.28 -16.89 27.09
N SER A 193 -2.89 -15.88 26.46
CA SER A 193 -3.77 -14.92 27.14
C SER A 193 -4.95 -15.62 27.79
N ASP A 194 -5.59 -16.55 27.09
CA ASP A 194 -6.74 -17.28 27.62
C ASP A 194 -6.35 -18.18 28.79
N ARG A 195 -5.20 -18.88 28.71
CA ARG A 195 -4.66 -19.64 29.85
C ARG A 195 -4.41 -18.74 31.07
N PHE A 196 -3.79 -17.59 30.88
CA PHE A 196 -3.54 -16.65 31.99
C PHE A 196 -4.83 -16.09 32.59
N LYS A 197 -5.90 -15.89 31.80
CA LYS A 197 -7.20 -15.50 32.33
C LYS A 197 -7.79 -16.60 33.21
N GLU A 198 -7.71 -17.85 32.79
CA GLU A 198 -8.20 -19.00 33.57
C GLU A 198 -7.41 -19.17 34.88
N GLU A 199 -6.08 -19.12 34.81
CA GLU A 199 -5.21 -19.21 35.99
C GLU A 199 -5.47 -18.06 36.96
N LYS A 200 -5.63 -16.83 36.43
CA LYS A 200 -5.98 -15.66 37.25
C LYS A 200 -7.32 -15.86 37.94
N GLY A 201 -8.36 -16.31 37.22
CA GLY A 201 -9.67 -16.59 37.81
C GLY A 201 -9.59 -17.62 38.93
N ARG A 202 -8.85 -18.72 38.72
CA ARG A 202 -8.62 -19.75 39.75
C ARG A 202 -7.93 -19.19 40.99
N LEU A 203 -6.92 -18.34 40.80
CA LEU A 203 -6.20 -17.70 41.91
C LEU A 203 -7.09 -16.71 42.67
N GLU A 204 -7.91 -15.93 41.98
CA GLU A 204 -8.86 -15.02 42.59
C GLU A 204 -9.87 -15.78 43.45
N ASP A 205 -10.42 -16.90 42.95
CA ASP A 205 -11.34 -17.76 43.69
C ASP A 205 -10.69 -18.36 44.95
N GLU A 206 -9.47 -18.88 44.82
CA GLU A 206 -8.72 -19.45 45.95
C GLU A 206 -8.43 -18.40 47.03
N LEU A 207 -8.03 -17.21 46.60
CA LEU A 207 -7.69 -16.09 47.49
C LEU A 207 -8.94 -15.58 48.22
N LEU A 208 -10.05 -15.36 47.49
CA LEU A 208 -11.34 -14.98 48.06
C LEU A 208 -11.85 -16.03 49.04
N GLY A 209 -11.72 -17.33 48.71
CA GLY A 209 -12.05 -18.43 49.62
C GLY A 209 -11.26 -18.37 50.94
N LYS A 210 -9.94 -18.17 50.86
CA LYS A 210 -9.07 -17.98 52.03
C LYS A 210 -9.46 -16.75 52.85
N PHE A 211 -9.73 -15.62 52.19
CA PHE A 211 -10.17 -14.40 52.86
C PHE A 211 -11.50 -14.62 53.61
N LEU A 212 -12.49 -15.25 52.98
CA LEU A 212 -13.77 -15.55 53.60
C LEU A 212 -13.60 -16.48 54.81
N ALA A 213 -12.73 -17.49 54.73
CA ALA A 213 -12.43 -18.38 55.85
C ALA A 213 -11.87 -17.59 57.06
N VAL A 214 -10.90 -16.70 56.83
CA VAL A 214 -10.34 -15.84 57.88
C VAL A 214 -11.40 -14.89 58.45
N LEU A 215 -12.23 -14.30 57.60
CA LEU A 215 -13.28 -13.36 58.00
C LEU A 215 -14.36 -14.07 58.84
N ASN A 216 -14.75 -15.28 58.45
CA ASN A 216 -15.66 -16.12 59.22
C ASN A 216 -15.06 -16.57 60.56
N ALA A 217 -13.78 -16.94 60.59
CA ALA A 217 -13.08 -17.27 61.84
C ALA A 217 -13.03 -16.07 62.79
N LYS A 218 -12.75 -14.87 62.27
CA LYS A 218 -12.80 -13.61 63.05
C LYS A 218 -14.21 -13.32 63.56
N LYS A 219 -15.23 -13.39 62.71
CA LYS A 219 -16.65 -13.23 63.09
C LYS A 219 -17.05 -14.22 64.19
N ALA A 220 -16.67 -15.48 64.07
CA ALA A 220 -16.96 -16.51 65.07
C ALA A 220 -16.28 -16.19 66.42
N ARG A 221 -15.05 -15.66 66.39
CA ARG A 221 -14.33 -15.28 67.61
C ARG A 221 -14.93 -14.05 68.30
N ILE A 222 -15.37 -13.05 67.53
CA ILE A 222 -16.11 -11.90 68.06
C ILE A 222 -17.39 -12.35 68.74
N ARG A 223 -18.21 -13.19 68.09
CA ARG A 223 -19.43 -13.75 68.69
C ARG A 223 -19.17 -14.52 69.99
N LYS A 224 -18.05 -15.26 70.07
CA LYS A 224 -17.65 -15.95 71.30
C LYS A 224 -17.29 -14.97 72.42
N LEU A 225 -16.58 -13.89 72.11
CA LEU A 225 -16.24 -12.85 73.09
C LEU A 225 -17.49 -12.09 73.55
N GLU A 226 -18.39 -11.75 72.63
CA GLU A 226 -19.68 -11.13 72.94
C GLU A 226 -20.55 -12.04 73.81
N ALA A 227 -20.60 -13.35 73.54
CA ALA A 227 -21.32 -14.30 74.38
C ALA A 227 -20.67 -14.46 75.78
N ALA A 228 -19.33 -14.44 75.86
CA ALA A 228 -18.61 -14.50 77.12
C ALA A 228 -18.76 -13.22 77.97
N GLN A 229 -18.86 -12.05 77.32
CA GLN A 229 -19.13 -10.76 77.97
C GLN A 229 -20.62 -10.55 78.27
N GLY A 230 -21.51 -11.11 77.45
CA GLY A 230 -22.96 -11.11 77.62
C GLY A 230 -23.49 -12.12 78.66
N GLY A 231 -22.61 -13.00 79.19
CA GLY A 231 -22.91 -13.83 80.36
C GLY A 231 -23.08 -13.04 81.67
N GLY A 232 -22.97 -11.70 81.62
CA GLY A 232 -23.15 -10.79 82.76
C GLY A 232 -24.48 -10.02 82.81
N THR A 233 -25.37 -10.10 81.82
CA THR A 233 -26.68 -9.43 81.91
C THR A 233 -27.77 -10.19 81.17
N ALA A 234 -28.72 -10.70 81.96
CA ALA A 234 -29.99 -11.23 81.48
C ALA A 234 -30.86 -10.12 80.88
N GLY A 235 -31.58 -10.44 79.79
CA GLY A 235 -32.84 -9.81 79.44
C GLY A 235 -33.01 -9.47 77.96
N GLY A 236 -34.03 -10.04 77.31
CA GLY A 236 -34.70 -9.36 76.19
C GLY A 236 -34.95 -10.18 74.92
N THR A 237 -36.01 -10.99 74.98
CA THR A 237 -36.78 -11.62 73.90
C THR A 237 -37.13 -10.79 72.65
N GLY A 238 -37.27 -11.50 71.51
CA GLY A 238 -38.16 -11.18 70.37
C GLY A 238 -37.40 -11.01 69.05
N GLY A 239 -37.68 -11.68 67.93
CA GLY A 239 -38.82 -12.50 67.50
C GLY A 239 -39.11 -12.19 66.01
N GLY A 240 -39.14 -13.22 65.16
CA GLY A 240 -39.61 -13.18 63.76
C GLY A 240 -38.58 -12.69 62.73
N GLY A 241 -38.47 -13.22 61.51
CA GLY A 241 -39.33 -14.08 60.72
C GLY A 241 -38.96 -13.84 59.25
N ALA A 242 -38.86 -14.92 58.47
CA ALA A 242 -38.35 -14.94 57.10
C ALA A 242 -39.18 -14.15 56.07
N LYS A 243 -38.50 -13.66 55.01
CA LYS A 243 -38.91 -13.54 53.59
C LYS A 243 -37.72 -12.90 52.85
N GLY A 244 -37.13 -13.44 51.78
CA GLY A 244 -37.76 -13.87 50.53
C GLY A 244 -37.96 -12.64 49.63
N GLY A 245 -37.04 -12.38 48.69
CA GLY A 245 -37.18 -11.22 47.79
C GLY A 245 -36.00 -11.01 46.82
N SER A 246 -36.17 -11.52 45.61
CA SER A 246 -35.35 -11.33 44.41
C SER A 246 -35.42 -9.89 43.88
N ALA A 247 -34.26 -9.33 43.47
CA ALA A 247 -34.06 -8.38 42.36
C ALA A 247 -32.54 -8.25 42.17
N GLY A 248 -31.90 -8.48 41.01
CA GLY A 248 -32.30 -8.00 39.69
C GLY A 248 -31.89 -6.53 39.55
N GLY A 249 -30.63 -6.26 39.21
CA GLY A 249 -30.13 -4.88 39.09
C GLY A 249 -28.74 -4.79 38.50
N LYS A 250 -28.68 -4.69 37.18
CA LYS A 250 -27.50 -4.49 36.33
C LYS A 250 -26.76 -3.18 36.72
N GLY A 251 -25.43 -3.22 36.64
CA GLY A 251 -24.57 -2.04 36.78
C GLY A 251 -23.20 -2.29 36.17
N ALA A 252 -23.16 -2.41 34.84
CA ALA A 252 -21.92 -2.35 34.08
C ALA A 252 -21.37 -0.91 34.14
N ALA A 253 -20.11 -0.76 34.52
CA ALA A 253 -19.33 0.44 34.26
C ALA A 253 -18.04 0.01 33.56
N SER A 254 -18.09 0.11 32.24
CA SER A 254 -16.96 0.00 31.33
C SER A 254 -15.94 1.11 31.59
N ILE A 255 -14.69 0.74 31.86
CA ILE A 255 -13.55 1.65 31.74
C ILE A 255 -13.06 1.54 30.29
N GLY A 256 -13.24 2.62 29.54
CA GLY A 256 -12.86 2.73 28.13
C GLY A 256 -11.35 2.73 27.96
N GLY A 257 -10.86 1.73 27.22
CA GLY A 257 -9.53 1.71 26.62
C GLY A 257 -9.62 2.13 25.16
N ALA A 258 -8.77 3.08 24.79
CA ALA A 258 -8.60 3.60 23.44
C ALA A 258 -8.04 2.55 22.48
N GLY A 259 -8.41 2.66 21.19
CA GLY A 259 -7.60 2.16 20.09
C GLY A 259 -8.36 1.62 18.86
N GLY A 260 -8.28 2.35 17.75
CA GLY A 260 -8.00 1.73 16.44
C GLY A 260 -9.12 1.59 15.40
N ALA A 261 -9.18 2.57 14.48
CA ALA A 261 -9.29 2.48 13.01
C ALA A 261 -10.31 1.56 12.30
N GLY A 262 -11.05 2.12 11.32
CA GLY A 262 -11.55 1.33 10.17
C GLY A 262 -12.74 1.88 9.37
N ARG A 263 -12.45 2.73 8.36
CA ARG A 263 -13.03 2.80 6.98
C ARG A 263 -14.50 2.37 6.69
N ALA A 264 -15.18 3.26 5.93
CA ALA A 264 -15.86 3.03 4.62
C ALA A 264 -17.36 3.40 4.50
N GLY A 265 -17.63 4.48 3.73
CA GLY A 265 -18.52 4.44 2.56
C GLY A 265 -20.02 4.72 2.71
N LYS A 266 -20.48 5.90 2.25
CA LYS A 266 -21.42 6.11 1.10
C LYS A 266 -22.18 7.44 1.22
N GLY A 267 -22.20 8.17 0.10
CA GLY A 267 -23.39 8.89 -0.38
C GLY A 267 -23.55 10.35 0.01
N ARG A 268 -23.14 11.28 -0.86
CA ARG A 268 -24.01 11.92 -1.86
C ARG A 268 -23.17 12.71 -2.85
#